data_AF-A0A918N693-F1
#
_entry.id   AF-A0A918N693-F1
#
_cell.length_a   1.000
_cell.length_b   1.000
_cell.length_c   1.000
_cell.angle_alpha   90.00
_cell.angle_beta   90.00
_cell.angle_gamma   90.00
#
_symmetry.space_group_name_H-M   'P 1'
#
loop_
_entity.id
_entity.type
_entity.pdbx_description
1 polymer ?
#
loop_
_entity_poly.entity_id
_entity_poly.type
_entity_poly.pdbx_seq_one_letter_code
_entity_poly.pdbx_strand_id
1 'polypeptide(L)'
;MLARWVLAFIFFYHGLVPKILFTSETEIRMIEAHGLPVDPLWVARAGGVIEILLAIVLLVFSHHRWPLYLVGGMLILLLLDVAFFSTELLFEAFNPVTLNISALALVAVALKESREGQAVMKPQPTMHG
;
A
#
# COMPACT_ATOMS: atom_id res chain seq x y z
N MET A 1 -1.63 15.06 -5.95
CA MET A 1 -1.94 13.95 -6.88
C MET A 1 -0.75 13.03 -7.10
N LEU A 2 0.48 13.55 -7.25
CA LEU A 2 1.67 12.75 -7.50
C LEU A 2 1.86 11.61 -6.49
N ALA A 3 1.72 11.87 -5.20
CA ALA A 3 1.86 10.84 -4.16
C ALA A 3 0.91 9.65 -4.35
N ARG A 4 -0.33 9.88 -4.80
CA ARG A 4 -1.28 8.81 -5.13
C ARG A 4 -0.85 7.99 -6.34
N TRP A 5 -0.34 8.64 -7.39
CA TRP A 5 0.15 7.95 -8.58
C TRP A 5 1.35 7.06 -8.23
N VAL A 6 2.28 7.57 -7.42
CA VAL A 6 3.43 6.78 -6.94
C VAL A 6 2.97 5.62 -6.07
N LEU A 7 2.03 5.83 -5.14
CA LEU A 7 1.45 4.74 -4.35
C LEU A 7 0.79 3.67 -5.23
N ALA A 8 -0.05 4.08 -6.18
CA ALA A 8 -0.69 3.16 -7.11
C ALA A 8 0.35 2.39 -7.93
N PHE A 9 1.41 3.05 -8.39
CA PHE A 9 2.51 2.38 -9.09
C PHE A 9 3.21 1.35 -8.20
N ILE A 10 3.55 1.68 -6.94
CA ILE A 10 4.19 0.74 -6.00
C ILE A 10 3.33 -0.50 -5.84
N PHE A 11 2.05 -0.34 -5.49
CA PHE A 11 1.13 -1.46 -5.29
C PHE A 11 0.91 -2.27 -6.57
N PHE A 12 0.74 -1.61 -7.71
CA PHE A 12 0.58 -2.30 -8.98
C PHE A 12 1.83 -3.11 -9.36
N TYR A 13 3.01 -2.50 -9.23
CA TYR A 13 4.27 -3.16 -9.56
C TYR A 13 4.54 -4.35 -8.64
N HIS A 14 4.38 -4.18 -7.32
CA HIS A 14 4.55 -5.28 -6.36
C HIS A 14 3.51 -6.39 -6.53
N GLY A 15 2.27 -6.03 -6.87
CA GLY A 15 1.23 -7.04 -7.09
C GLY A 15 1.45 -7.82 -8.38
N LEU A 16 1.91 -7.15 -9.42
CA LEU A 16 2.09 -7.77 -10.73
C LEU A 16 3.40 -8.53 -10.86
N VAL A 17 4.53 -7.89 -10.55
CA VAL A 17 5.86 -8.41 -10.89
C VAL A 17 6.31 -9.50 -9.91
N PRO A 18 6.58 -9.22 -8.63
CA PRO A 18 7.13 -10.21 -7.71
C PRO A 18 6.09 -11.19 -7.14
N LYS A 19 4.79 -10.97 -7.38
CA LYS A 19 3.72 -11.86 -6.88
C LYS A 19 3.05 -12.70 -7.97
N ILE A 20 2.80 -12.16 -9.17
CA ILE A 20 2.08 -12.85 -10.24
C ILE A 20 2.99 -13.33 -11.38
N LEU A 21 3.76 -12.43 -12.00
CA LEU A 21 4.55 -12.74 -13.20
C LEU A 21 5.83 -13.51 -12.89
N PHE A 22 6.55 -13.05 -11.87
CA PHE A 22 7.84 -13.58 -11.44
C PHE A 22 7.81 -13.77 -9.93
N THR A 23 6.95 -14.68 -9.47
CA THR A 23 6.78 -14.94 -8.03
C THR A 23 8.13 -15.21 -7.37
N SER A 24 8.56 -14.29 -6.51
CA SER A 24 9.91 -14.33 -5.95
C SER A 24 10.05 -15.39 -4.86
N GLU A 25 11.25 -15.95 -4.68
CA GLU A 25 11.52 -16.86 -3.55
C GLU A 25 11.27 -16.19 -2.20
N THR A 26 11.60 -14.90 -2.07
CA THR A 26 11.37 -14.13 -0.85
C THR A 26 9.89 -14.09 -0.50
N GLU A 27 9.00 -13.82 -1.48
CA GLU A 27 7.54 -13.83 -1.27
C GLU A 27 7.05 -15.21 -0.79
N ILE A 28 7.52 -16.29 -1.41
CA ILE A 28 7.15 -17.66 -1.01
C ILE A 28 7.61 -17.95 0.43
N ARG A 29 8.86 -17.61 0.78
CA ARG A 29 9.41 -17.81 2.13
C ARG A 29 8.63 -17.01 3.18
N MET A 30 8.26 -15.76 2.89
CA MET A 30 7.43 -14.94 3.77
C MET A 30 6.08 -15.62 4.04
N ILE A 31 5.45 -16.19 3.01
CA ILE A 31 4.17 -16.89 3.17
C ILE A 31 4.35 -18.20 3.94
N GLU A 32 5.39 -18.97 3.64
CA GLU A 32 5.69 -20.23 4.33
C GLU A 32 5.96 -20.03 5.83
N ALA A 33 6.53 -18.88 6.22
CA ALA A 33 6.77 -18.53 7.63
C ALA A 33 5.48 -18.46 8.47
N HIS A 34 4.31 -18.33 7.82
CA HIS A 34 3.02 -18.34 8.49
C HIS A 34 2.52 -19.76 8.85
N GLY A 35 3.15 -20.82 8.32
CA GLY A 35 2.79 -22.21 8.63
C GLY A 35 1.39 -22.63 8.19
N LEU A 36 0.82 -21.93 7.20
CA LEU A 36 -0.53 -22.21 6.71
C LEU A 36 -0.54 -23.49 5.84
N PRO A 37 -1.55 -24.37 5.97
CA PRO A 37 -1.68 -25.59 5.16
C PRO A 37 -2.28 -25.30 3.77
N VAL A 38 -1.76 -24.28 3.09
CA VAL A 38 -2.20 -23.84 1.75
C VAL A 38 -0.98 -23.64 0.87
N ASP A 39 -1.14 -23.80 -0.44
CA ASP A 39 -0.06 -23.56 -1.40
C ASP A 39 0.38 -22.08 -1.35
N PRO A 40 1.64 -21.79 -1.00
CA PRO A 40 2.17 -20.42 -0.92
C PRO A 40 2.02 -19.64 -2.24
N LEU A 41 2.08 -20.33 -3.38
CA LEU A 41 1.92 -19.69 -4.69
C LEU A 41 0.51 -19.12 -4.87
N TRP A 42 -0.51 -19.82 -4.37
CA TRP A 42 -1.89 -19.33 -4.40
C TRP A 42 -2.07 -18.10 -3.54
N VAL A 43 -1.48 -18.08 -2.34
CA VAL A 43 -1.52 -16.93 -1.43
C VAL A 43 -0.79 -15.74 -2.04
N ALA A 44 0.39 -15.95 -2.63
CA ALA A 44 1.15 -14.90 -3.29
C ALA A 44 0.34 -14.24 -4.43
N ARG A 45 -0.28 -15.07 -5.29
CA ARG A 45 -1.11 -14.59 -6.39
C ARG A 45 -2.36 -13.84 -5.91
N ALA A 46 -3.02 -14.35 -4.86
CA ALA A 46 -4.16 -13.67 -4.25
C ALA A 46 -3.75 -12.30 -3.69
N GLY A 47 -2.63 -12.23 -2.96
CA GLY A 47 -2.03 -10.98 -2.49
C GLY A 47 -1.72 -10.03 -3.64
N GLY A 48 -1.17 -10.55 -4.74
CA GLY A 48 -0.86 -9.74 -5.93
C GLY A 48 -2.09 -9.14 -6.59
N VAL A 49 -3.18 -9.91 -6.70
CA VAL A 49 -4.46 -9.40 -7.19
C VAL A 49 -5.01 -8.31 -6.26
N ILE A 50 -4.94 -8.51 -4.94
CA ILE A 50 -5.37 -7.51 -3.95
C ILE A 50 -4.56 -6.21 -4.13
N GLU A 51 -3.24 -6.29 -4.25
CA GLU A 51 -2.39 -5.10 -4.45
C GLU A 51 -2.73 -4.34 -5.75
N ILE A 52 -2.96 -5.06 -6.85
CA ILE A 52 -3.39 -4.45 -8.12
C ILE A 52 -4.77 -3.78 -7.96
N LEU A 53 -5.72 -4.42 -7.29
CA LEU A 53 -7.02 -3.82 -7.01
C LEU A 53 -6.90 -2.57 -6.14
N LEU A 54 -6.01 -2.56 -5.14
CA LEU A 54 -5.74 -1.38 -4.33
C LEU A 54 -5.16 -0.22 -5.15
N ALA A 55 -4.25 -0.52 -6.08
CA ALA A 55 -3.73 0.48 -7.01
C ALA A 55 -4.85 1.10 -7.85
N ILE A 56 -5.76 0.28 -8.40
CA ILE A 56 -6.91 0.76 -9.17
C ILE A 56 -7.83 1.61 -8.28
N VAL A 57 -8.15 1.15 -7.07
CA VAL A 57 -9.01 1.86 -6.11
C VAL A 57 -8.41 3.23 -5.74
N LEU A 58 -7.09 3.33 -5.53
CA LEU A 58 -6.40 4.60 -5.26
C LEU A 58 -6.60 5.65 -6.37
N LEU A 59 -6.65 5.20 -7.63
CA LEU A 59 -6.80 6.07 -8.81
C LEU A 59 -8.26 6.39 -9.10
N VAL A 60 -9.14 5.39 -9.10
CA VAL A 60 -10.58 5.55 -9.37
C VAL A 60 -11.24 6.42 -8.31
N PHE A 61 -10.96 6.16 -7.02
CA PHE A 61 -11.52 6.93 -5.91
C PHE A 61 -10.58 8.07 -5.47
N SER A 62 -9.96 8.75 -6.45
CA SER A 62 -9.04 9.88 -6.25
C SER A 62 -9.63 11.03 -5.42
N HIS A 63 -10.94 11.23 -5.49
CA HIS A 63 -11.67 12.30 -4.79
C HIS A 63 -11.94 11.98 -3.30
N HIS A 64 -11.87 10.71 -2.89
CA HIS A 64 -12.17 10.28 -1.53
C HIS A 64 -10.92 9.95 -0.75
N ARG A 65 -10.87 10.23 0.55
CA ARG A 65 -9.70 9.91 1.40
C ARG A 65 -9.65 8.47 1.90
N TRP A 66 -10.78 7.76 1.92
CA TRP A 66 -10.85 6.40 2.45
C TRP A 66 -9.84 5.41 1.84
N PRO A 67 -9.51 5.45 0.51
CA PRO A 67 -8.49 4.55 -0.05
C PRO A 67 -7.11 4.74 0.56
N LEU A 68 -6.77 5.98 0.94
CA LEU A 68 -5.48 6.30 1.55
C LEU A 68 -5.38 5.71 2.96
N TYR A 69 -6.47 5.72 3.73
CA TYR A 69 -6.50 5.07 5.04
C TYR A 69 -6.41 3.55 4.93
N LEU A 70 -7.09 2.96 3.95
CA LEU A 70 -7.01 1.52 3.69
C LEU A 70 -5.57 1.12 3.35
N VAL A 71 -4.95 1.81 2.41
CA VAL A 71 -3.54 1.56 2.03
C VAL A 71 -2.59 1.80 3.20
N GLY A 72 -2.77 2.87 3.96
CA GLY A 72 -1.99 3.11 5.17
C GLY A 72 -2.10 1.97 6.19
N GLY A 73 -3.32 1.45 6.40
CA GLY A 73 -3.53 0.28 7.26
C GLY A 73 -2.84 -0.96 6.74
N MET A 74 -2.93 -1.25 5.43
CA MET A 74 -2.25 -2.38 4.80
C MET A 74 -0.73 -2.30 4.96
N LEU A 75 -0.13 -1.12 4.75
CA LEU A 75 1.31 -0.91 4.91
C LEU A 75 1.77 -1.15 6.36
N ILE A 76 0.96 -0.76 7.35
CA ILE A 76 1.24 -1.04 8.76
C ILE A 76 1.16 -2.55 9.03
N LEU A 77 0.14 -3.23 8.50
CA LEU A 77 0.03 -4.69 8.63
C LEU A 77 1.23 -5.40 8.02
N LEU A 78 1.67 -4.99 6.82
CA LEU A 78 2.87 -5.54 6.17
C LEU A 78 4.15 -5.28 6.96
N LEU A 79 4.27 -4.14 7.64
CA LEU A 79 5.40 -3.87 8.54
C LEU A 79 5.41 -4.81 9.74
N LEU A 80 4.24 -5.03 10.35
CA LEU A 80 4.10 -5.95 11.47
C LEU A 80 4.39 -7.39 11.02
N ASP A 81 3.88 -7.78 9.85
CA ASP A 81 4.12 -9.09 9.23
C ASP A 81 5.62 -9.40 9.14
N VAL A 82 6.37 -8.50 8.50
CA VAL A 82 7.83 -8.65 8.37
C VAL A 82 8.53 -8.64 9.74
N ALA A 83 8.07 -7.81 10.68
CA ALA A 83 8.66 -7.71 12.00
C ALA A 83 8.46 -8.96 12.87
N PHE A 84 7.44 -9.79 12.60
CA PHE A 84 7.15 -11.00 13.37
C PHE A 84 7.52 -12.29 12.64
N PHE A 85 7.36 -12.36 11.32
CA PHE A 85 7.49 -13.59 10.54
C PHE A 85 8.71 -13.63 9.63
N SER A 86 9.31 -12.49 9.30
CA SER A 86 10.44 -12.42 8.35
C SER A 86 11.52 -11.45 8.85
N THR A 87 11.95 -11.66 10.10
CA THR A 87 12.87 -10.77 10.82
C THR A 87 14.24 -10.61 10.15
N GLU A 88 14.67 -11.62 9.39
CA GLU A 88 15.89 -11.58 8.58
C GLU A 88 15.84 -10.46 7.53
N LEU A 89 14.66 -10.18 6.97
CA LEU A 89 14.49 -9.13 5.98
C LEU A 89 14.71 -7.74 6.58
N LEU A 90 14.60 -7.55 7.90
CA LEU A 90 14.80 -6.24 8.55
C LEU A 90 16.22 -5.69 8.37
N PHE A 91 17.20 -6.58 8.18
CA PHE A 91 18.63 -6.23 8.12
C PHE A 91 19.18 -6.22 6.70
N GLU A 92 18.38 -6.55 5.70
CA GLU A 92 18.79 -6.49 4.30
C GLU A 92 18.87 -5.03 3.80
N ALA A 93 19.79 -4.77 2.86
CA ALA A 93 19.97 -3.44 2.29
C ALA A 93 18.74 -2.95 1.50
N PHE A 94 17.98 -3.88 0.93
CA PHE A 94 16.72 -3.62 0.22
C PHE A 94 15.57 -4.29 0.96
N ASN A 95 15.28 -3.81 2.16
CA ASN A 95 14.27 -4.42 3.01
C ASN A 95 12.85 -3.86 2.80
N PRO A 96 11.80 -4.66 3.11
CA PRO A 96 10.41 -4.20 3.06
C PRO A 96 10.11 -3.01 3.99
N VAL A 97 10.90 -2.81 5.06
CA VAL A 97 10.66 -1.73 6.03
C VAL A 97 10.84 -0.36 5.40
N THR A 98 11.96 -0.14 4.70
CA THR A 98 12.25 1.12 4.03
C THR A 98 11.19 1.47 2.99
N LEU A 99 10.74 0.47 2.22
CA LEU A 99 9.68 0.62 1.23
C LEU A 99 8.35 1.00 1.90
N ASN A 100 7.90 0.24 2.90
CA ASN A 100 6.61 0.47 3.55
C ASN A 100 6.57 1.80 4.31
N ILE A 101 7.65 2.21 4.98
CA ILE A 101 7.75 3.52 5.64
C ILE A 101 7.72 4.66 4.61
N SER A 102 8.43 4.50 3.49
CA SER A 102 8.40 5.50 2.41
C SER A 102 7.00 5.62 1.81
N ALA A 103 6.31 4.50 1.60
CA ALA A 103 4.93 4.49 1.15
C ALA A 103 3.98 5.12 2.19
N LEU A 104 4.17 4.88 3.49
CA LEU A 104 3.41 5.56 4.54
C LEU A 104 3.62 7.08 4.53
N ALA A 105 4.85 7.54 4.28
CA ALA A 105 5.11 8.96 4.10
C ALA A 105 4.34 9.54 2.89
N LEU A 106 4.27 8.80 1.77
CA LEU A 106 3.45 9.18 0.61
C LEU A 106 1.95 9.21 0.94
N VAL A 107 1.45 8.27 1.77
CA VAL A 107 0.06 8.29 2.26
C VAL A 107 -0.19 9.58 3.05
N ALA A 108 0.72 9.96 3.95
CA ALA A 108 0.60 11.20 4.72
C ALA A 108 0.59 12.45 3.82
N VAL A 109 1.47 12.50 2.81
CA VAL A 109 1.50 13.58 1.82
C VAL A 109 0.18 13.65 1.05
N ALA A 110 -0.30 12.52 0.53
CA ALA A 110 -1.56 12.47 -0.22
C ALA A 110 -2.77 12.87 0.63
N LEU A 111 -2.79 12.50 1.91
CA LEU A 111 -3.83 12.92 2.86
C LEU A 111 -3.79 14.43 3.09
N LYS A 112 -2.60 15.02 3.27
CA LYS A 112 -2.43 16.46 3.43
C LYS A 112 -2.93 17.23 2.20
N GLU A 113 -2.51 16.85 1.00
CA GLU A 113 -2.96 17.47 -0.26
C GLU A 113 -4.50 17.40 -0.39
N SER A 114 -5.10 16.26 -0.05
CA SER A 114 -6.56 16.09 -0.12
C SER A 114 -7.32 16.95 0.91
N ARG A 115 -6.65 17.41 1.98
CA ARG A 115 -7.21 18.34 2.98
C ARG A 115 -7.22 19.77 2.49
N GLU A 116 -6.13 20.19 1.87
CA GLU A 116 -6.00 21.52 1.28
C GLU A 116 -7.02 21.70 0.15
N GLY A 117 -7.18 20.72 -0.75
CA GLY A 117 -8.16 20.79 -1.83
C GLY A 117 -9.62 20.92 -1.37
N GLN A 118 -10.00 20.24 -0.27
CA GLN A 118 -11.36 20.35 0.27
C GLN A 118 -11.60 21.67 1.04
N ALA A 119 -10.55 22.26 1.63
CA ALA A 119 -10.67 23.54 2.32
C ALA A 119 -10.94 24.69 1.32
N VAL A 120 -10.32 24.64 0.14
CA VAL A 120 -10.53 25.63 -0.93
C VAL A 120 -11.94 25.54 -1.53
N MET A 121 -12.54 24.35 -1.57
CA MET A 121 -13.88 24.14 -2.17
C MET A 121 -15.07 24.45 -1.25
N LYS A 122 -14.87 24.70 0.06
CA LYS A 122 -16.00 25.05 0.94
C LYS A 122 -16.44 26.50 0.69
N PRO A 123 -17.73 26.77 0.39
CA PRO A 123 -18.22 28.13 0.16
C PRO A 123 -18.04 28.98 1.42
N GLN A 124 -17.54 30.20 1.24
CA GLN A 124 -17.41 31.19 2.30
C GLN A 124 -18.81 31.58 2.80
N PRO A 125 -19.08 31.64 4.12
CA PRO A 125 -20.41 31.97 4.59
C PRO A 125 -20.80 33.34 4.05
N THR A 126 -21.87 33.41 3.27
CA THR A 126 -22.45 34.68 2.83
C THR A 126 -22.91 35.41 4.09
N MET A 127 -22.22 36.50 4.43
CA MET A 127 -22.63 37.45 5.45
C MET A 127 -23.95 38.10 4.97
N HIS A 128 -25.08 37.42 5.18
CA HIS A 128 -26.38 38.06 5.14
C HIS A 128 -26.62 38.68 6.51
N GLY A 129 -26.40 40.00 6.58
CA GLY A 129 -26.82 40.86 7.67
C GLY A 129 -28.29 41.24 7.59
#